data_AF-A0A973UGC0-F1
#
_entry.id   AF-A0A973UGC0-F1
#
_cell.length_a   1.000
_cell.length_b   1.000
_cell.length_c   1.000
_cell.angle_alpha   90.00
_cell.angle_beta   90.00
_cell.angle_gamma   90.00
#
_symmetry.space_group_name_H-M   'P 1'
#
loop_
_entity.id
_entity.type
_entity.pdbx_description
1 polymer ?
#
loop_
_entity_poly.entity_id
_entity_poly.type
_entity_poly.pdbx_seq_one_letter_code
_entity_poly.pdbx_strand_id
1 'polypeptide(L)' 'MNDFPGSGLYDRTRAEYAGPVAESRYVIPRFVERTSQGIREYDPYAKLFEERVIFLGVQIDDASANDVMAQLLCLES' A
#
# COMPACT_ATOMS: atom_id res chain seq x y z
N MET A 1 -45.92 -25.22 -32.21
CA MET A 1 -46.50 -24.42 -31.12
C MET A 1 -45.87 -24.88 -29.81
N ASN A 2 -45.02 -24.15 -29.10
CA ASN A 2 -44.55 -22.77 -29.25
C ASN A 2 -43.09 -22.73 -28.81
N ASP A 3 -42.18 -22.63 -29.78
CA ASP A 3 -40.87 -22.02 -29.55
C ASP A 3 -41.12 -20.57 -29.16
N PHE A 4 -41.10 -20.29 -27.86
CA PHE A 4 -41.27 -18.93 -27.37
C PHE A 4 -40.01 -18.13 -27.76
N PRO A 5 -40.14 -17.10 -28.63
CA PRO A 5 -39.01 -16.25 -28.98
C PRO A 5 -38.70 -15.36 -27.77
N GLY A 6 -37.81 -15.82 -26.90
CA GLY A 6 -37.47 -15.10 -25.67
C GLY A 6 -36.74 -15.91 -24.59
N SER A 7 -36.63 -17.23 -24.71
CA SER A 7 -35.92 -18.08 -23.74
C SER A 7 -34.39 -17.91 -23.73
N GLY A 8 -33.83 -17.19 -24.69
CA GLY A 8 -32.38 -16.88 -24.76
C GLY A 8 -31.98 -15.56 -24.12
N LEU A 9 -32.90 -14.80 -23.50
CA LEU A 9 -32.63 -13.44 -23.02
C LEU A 9 -32.31 -13.33 -21.52
N TYR A 10 -32.51 -14.40 -20.74
CA TYR A 10 -32.09 -14.43 -19.33
C TYR A 10 -30.71 -15.04 -19.11
N ASP A 11 -30.09 -15.61 -20.15
CA ASP A 11 -28.69 -16.04 -20.14
C ASP A 11 -27.75 -14.98 -20.73
N ARG A 12 -28.07 -13.70 -20.48
CA ARG A 12 -26.99 -12.73 -20.39
C ARG A 12 -26.39 -12.96 -19.04
N THR A 13 -25.34 -13.78 -19.05
CA THR A 13 -24.22 -13.66 -18.14
C THR A 13 -24.26 -12.28 -17.51
N ARG A 14 -24.34 -12.23 -16.18
CA ARG A 14 -23.83 -11.11 -15.43
C ARG A 14 -22.44 -10.88 -16.00
N ALA A 15 -22.34 -10.04 -17.02
CA ALA A 15 -21.17 -9.25 -17.29
C ALA A 15 -21.06 -8.41 -16.03
N GLU A 16 -20.46 -9.04 -15.03
CA GLU A 16 -19.44 -8.47 -14.18
C GLU A 16 -19.24 -7.02 -14.58
N TYR A 17 -20.06 -6.15 -14.00
CA TYR A 17 -19.59 -4.83 -13.64
C TYR A 17 -18.51 -5.05 -12.56
N ALA A 18 -17.40 -5.66 -12.96
CA ALA A 18 -16.12 -5.42 -12.35
C ALA A 18 -15.82 -3.97 -12.71
N GLY A 19 -16.38 -3.05 -11.91
CA GLY A 19 -15.88 -1.69 -11.85
C GLY A 19 -14.36 -1.75 -11.66
N PRO A 20 -13.61 -0.70 -12.05
CA PRO A 20 -12.17 -0.70 -11.91
C PRO A 20 -11.82 -1.20 -10.52
N VAL A 21 -11.17 -2.36 -10.46
CA VAL A 21 -10.67 -2.91 -9.21
C VAL A 21 -9.83 -1.78 -8.66
N ALA A 22 -10.22 -1.26 -7.50
CA ALA A 22 -9.45 -0.23 -6.84
C ALA A 22 -8.12 -0.90 -6.47
N GLU A 23 -7.16 -0.87 -7.40
CA GLU A 23 -5.77 -1.08 -7.08
C GLU A 23 -5.52 -0.07 -5.97
N SER A 24 -5.30 -0.58 -4.76
CA SER A 24 -4.82 0.18 -3.63
C SER A 24 -3.56 0.86 -4.13
N ARG A 25 -3.71 2.09 -4.61
CA ARG A 25 -2.62 2.90 -5.15
C ARG A 25 -1.73 3.19 -3.97
N TYR A 26 -0.76 2.31 -3.75
CA TYR A 26 0.30 2.48 -2.76
C TYR A 26 1.26 3.54 -3.32
N VAL A 27 0.77 4.77 -3.39
CA VAL A 27 1.58 5.93 -3.72
C VAL A 27 2.28 6.30 -2.43
N ILE A 28 3.51 5.83 -2.27
CA ILE A 28 4.36 6.26 -1.17
C ILE A 28 4.60 7.77 -1.34
N PRO A 29 4.12 8.61 -0.40
CA PRO A 29 4.27 10.06 -0.52
C PRO A 29 5.75 10.42 -0.40
N ARG A 30 6.32 11.08 -1.41
CA ARG A 30 7.73 11.50 -1.38
C ARG A 30 7.87 12.86 -0.70
N PHE A 31 8.81 13.00 0.22
CA PHE A 31 9.12 14.28 0.84
C PHE A 31 10.29 14.95 0.12
N VAL A 32 10.18 16.25 -0.10
CA VAL A 32 11.22 17.04 -0.75
C VAL A 32 11.56 18.21 0.17
N GLU A 33 12.73 18.18 0.77
CA GLU A 33 13.21 19.23 1.67
C GLU A 33 14.13 20.18 0.89
N ARG A 34 13.85 21.48 0.94
CA ARG A 34 14.71 22.51 0.33
C ARG A 34 15.60 23.12 1.41
N THR A 35 16.89 22.81 1.36
CA THR A 35 17.91 23.44 2.21
C THR A 35 18.59 24.58 1.44
N SER A 36 19.31 25.45 2.14
CA SER A 36 20.09 26.53 1.52
C SER A 36 21.18 26.03 0.55
N GLN A 37 21.51 24.73 0.60
CA GLN A 37 22.52 24.08 -0.22
C GLN A 37 21.92 23.19 -1.34
N GLY A 38 20.60 23.03 -1.42
CA GLY A 38 19.97 22.25 -2.49
C GLY A 38 18.60 21.64 -2.16
N ILE A 39 18.14 20.73 -3.01
CA ILE A 39 16.92 19.94 -2.84
C ILE A 39 17.32 18.52 -2.42
N ARG A 40 16.81 18.03 -1.30
CA ARG A 40 17.00 16.65 -0.86
C ARG A 40 15.65 15.94 -0.84
N GLU A 41 15.53 14.89 -1.64
CA GLU A 41 14.36 14.01 -1.64
C GLU A 41 14.55 12.94 -0.55
N TYR A 42 13.51 12.71 0.24
CA TYR A 42 13.49 11.72 1.31
C TYR A 42 12.33 10.74 1.10
N ASP A 43 12.62 9.47 1.37
CA ASP A 43 11.58 8.48 1.61
C ASP A 43 10.85 8.85 2.92
N PRO A 44 9.50 8.87 2.95
CA PRO A 44 8.73 9.19 4.14
C PRO A 44 9.10 8.30 5.34
N TYR A 45 9.38 7.02 5.11
CA TYR A 45 9.78 6.10 6.18
C TYR A 45 11.16 6.45 6.74
N ALA A 46 12.10 6.85 5.89
CA ALA A 46 13.42 7.28 6.31
C ALA A 46 13.35 8.58 7.13
N LYS A 47 12.56 9.56 6.69
CA LYS A 47 12.38 10.82 7.44
C LYS A 47 11.75 10.57 8.81
N LEU A 48 10.73 9.71 8.89
CA LEU A 48 10.08 9.38 10.15
C LEU A 48 10.99 8.55 11.08
N PHE A 49 11.83 7.69 10.51
CA PHE A 49 12.85 6.97 11.26
C PHE A 49 13.88 7.93 11.88
N GLU A 50 14.34 8.95 11.14
CA GLU A 50 15.20 10.03 11.69
C GLU A 50 14.51 10.76 12.87
N GLU A 51 13.19 10.95 12.79
CA GLU A 51 12.34 11.49 13.87
C GLU A 51 11.99 10.46 14.95
N ARG A 52 12.67 9.30 14.96
CA ARG A 52 12.55 8.20 15.93
C ARG A 52 11.20 7.48 15.92
N VAL A 53 10.58 7.37 14.75
CA VAL A 53 9.32 6.63 14.55
C VAL A 53 9.57 5.34 13.78
N ILE A 54 9.11 4.21 14.33
CA ILE A 54 9.17 2.87 13.71
C ILE A 54 7.75 2.38 13.43
N PHE A 55 7.54 1.78 12.25
CA PHE A 55 6.26 1.18 11.86
C PHE A 55 6.32 -0.34 11.95
N LEU A 56 5.28 -0.93 12.55
CA LEU A 56 5.05 -2.38 12.55
C LEU A 56 3.69 -2.67 11.92
N GLY A 57 3.71 -2.92 10.61
CA GLY A 57 2.51 -3.18 9.81
C GLY A 57 2.21 -4.66 9.56
N VAL A 58 3.08 -5.56 10.06
CA VAL A 58 2.97 -7.01 9.88
C VAL A 58 2.62 -7.69 11.21
N GLN A 59 2.22 -8.96 11.13
CA GLN A 59 2.03 -9.76 12.33
C GLN A 59 3.35 -9.92 13.08
N ILE A 60 3.25 -10.00 14.41
CA ILE A 60 4.42 -10.17 15.27
C ILE A 60 4.86 -11.62 15.20
N ASP A 61 6.09 -11.81 14.75
CA ASP A 61 6.82 -13.07 14.68
C ASP A 61 8.30 -12.83 15.03
N ASP A 62 9.10 -13.89 15.07
CA ASP A 62 10.51 -13.80 15.45
C ASP A 62 11.32 -12.87 14.51
N ALA A 63 10.98 -12.85 13.22
CA ALA A 63 11.67 -12.04 12.22
C ALA A 63 11.35 -10.54 12.41
N SER A 64 10.07 -10.18 12.44
CA SER A 64 9.62 -8.80 12.65
C SER A 64 10.06 -8.25 14.00
N ALA A 65 10.07 -9.08 15.06
CA ALA A 65 10.58 -8.68 16.37
C ALA A 65 12.09 -8.35 16.33
N ASN A 66 12.89 -9.17 15.65
CA ASN A 66 14.33 -8.93 15.51
C ASN A 66 14.62 -7.67 14.67
N ASP A 67 13.86 -7.44 13.60
CA ASP A 67 13.99 -6.25 12.76
C ASP A 67 13.68 -4.96 13.55
N VAL A 68 12.61 -4.96 14.35
CA VAL A 68 12.26 -3.83 15.22
C VAL A 68 13.33 -3.59 16.29
N MET A 69 13.87 -4.67 16.89
CA MET A 69 14.95 -4.55 17.89
C MET A 69 16.20 -3.89 17.29
N ALA A 70 16.62 -4.31 16.09
CA ALA A 70 17.76 -3.70 15.40
C ALA A 70 17.52 -2.21 15.11
N GLN A 71 16.31 -1.86 14.68
CA GLN A 71 15.92 -0.47 14.43
C GLN A 71 15.96 0.39 15.70
N LEU A 72 15.51 -0.14 16.84
CA LEU A 72 15.56 0.55 18.13
C LEU A 72 17.01 0.81 18.58
N LEU A 73 17.87 -0.20 18.49
CA LEU A 73 19.31 -0.06 18.83
C LEU A 73 20.00 0.98 17.93
N CYS A 74 19.62 1.03 16.65
CA CYS A 74 20.17 2.00 15.71
C CYS A 74 19.77 3.45 16.06
N LEU A 75 18.59 3.68 16.67
CA LEU A 75 18.14 5.01 17.07
C LEU A 75 18.66 5.46 18.44
N GLU A 76 19.16 4.51 19.25
CA GLU A 76 19.79 4.79 20.55
C GLU A 76 21.24 5.28 20.39
N SER A 77 21.94 4.81 19.35
CA SER A 77 23.35 5.15 19.06
C SER A 77 23.55 6.57 18.55
#